data_AF-A0A2N0UIX0-F1
#
_entry.id   AF-A0A2N0UIX0-F1
#
_cell.length_a   1.000
_cell.length_b   1.000
_cell.length_c   1.000
_cell.angle_alpha   90.00
_cell.angle_beta   90.00
_cell.angle_gamma   90.00
#
_symmetry.space_group_name_H-M   'P 1'
#
loop_
_entity.id
_entity.type
_entity.pdbx_description
1 polymer ?
#
loop_
_entity_poly.entity_id
_entity_poly.type
_entity_poly.pdbx_seq_one_letter_code
_entity_poly.pdbx_strand_id
1 'polypeptide(L)' 'MRTKEAVAQRILELCRERNIAVNALANISGVSPSTIYSMLNQKSQNPGVVSIKKICDGLEITVRQFFDSPLFDETEQEIK' A
#
# COMPACT_ATOMS: atom_id res chain seq x y z
N MET A 1 14.73 -2.97 -5.42
CA MET A 1 13.54 -3.05 -4.54
C MET A 1 12.47 -3.85 -5.25
N ARG A 2 11.85 -4.81 -4.57
CA ARG A 2 10.72 -5.57 -5.14
C ARG A 2 9.44 -4.77 -5.09
N THR A 3 8.49 -5.11 -5.97
CA THR A 3 7.22 -4.38 -6.10
C THR A 3 6.44 -4.34 -4.77
N LYS A 4 6.45 -5.43 -4.01
CA LYS A 4 5.78 -5.51 -2.70
C LYS A 4 6.36 -4.55 -1.65
N GLU A 5 7.66 -4.28 -1.72
CA GLU A 5 8.36 -3.37 -0.81
C GLU A 5 8.00 -1.92 -1.14
N ALA A 6 7.95 -1.60 -2.44
CA ALA A 6 7.48 -0.30 -2.95
C ALA A 6 6.04 -0.01 -2.48
N VAL A 7 5.14 -1.00 -2.57
CA VAL A 7 3.76 -0.87 -2.09
C VAL A 7 3.71 -0.61 -0.58
N ALA A 8 4.48 -1.34 0.22
CA ALA A 8 4.55 -1.13 1.66
C ALA A 8 5.05 0.27 2.02
N GLN A 9 6.12 0.73 1.36
CA GLN A 9 6.65 2.07 1.56
C GLN A 9 5.66 3.15 1.13
N ARG A 10 4.97 2.97 -0.01
CA ARG A 10 3.96 3.92 -0.49
C ARG A 10 2.80 4.08 0.49
N ILE A 11 2.35 2.99 1.12
CA ILE A 11 1.31 3.04 2.16
C ILE A 11 1.77 3.90 3.34
N LEU A 12 3.02 3.75 3.79
CA LEU A 12 3.59 4.53 4.89
C LEU A 12 3.75 6.01 4.53
N GLU A 13 4.15 6.33 3.30
CA GLU A 13 4.23 7.70 2.80
C GLU A 13 2.86 8.38 2.83
N LEU A 14 1.84 7.73 2.27
CA LEU A 14 0.47 8.25 2.26
C LEU A 14 -0.09 8.45 3.68
N CYS A 15 0.25 7.55 4.62
CA CYS A 15 -0.13 7.73 6.02
C CYS A 15 0.55 8.97 6.63
N ARG A 16 1.83 9.18 6.34
CA ARG A 16 2.61 10.32 6.83
C ARG A 16 2.13 11.64 6.23
N GLU A 17 1.91 11.68 4.91
CA GLU A 17 1.39 12.85 4.18
C GLU A 17 0.04 13.33 4.74
N ARG A 18 -0.80 12.39 5.18
CA ARG A 18 -2.13 12.66 5.73
C ARG A 18 -2.18 12.72 7.24
N ASN A 19 -1.03 12.58 7.91
CA ASN A 19 -0.91 12.56 9.37
C ASN A 19 -1.86 11.54 10.05
N ILE A 20 -1.97 10.33 9.48
CA ILE A 20 -2.79 9.23 10.02
C ILE A 20 -1.92 8.05 10.44
N ALA A 21 -2.37 7.33 11.47
CA ALA A 21 -1.77 6.06 11.86
C ALA A 21 -2.22 4.93 10.92
N VAL A 22 -1.41 3.88 10.80
CA VAL A 22 -1.73 2.67 10.01
C VAL A 22 -3.06 2.03 10.44
N ASN A 23 -3.35 2.03 11.75
CA ASN A 23 -4.64 1.53 12.26
C ASN A 23 -5.82 2.41 11.81
N ALA A 24 -5.63 3.72 11.73
CA ALA A 24 -6.64 4.62 11.20
C ALA A 24 -6.87 4.36 9.71
N LEU A 25 -5.79 4.12 8.94
CA LEU A 25 -5.89 3.71 7.54
C LEU A 25 -6.70 2.42 7.38
N ALA A 26 -6.43 1.40 8.21
CA ALA A 26 -7.18 0.15 8.18
C ALA A 26 -8.69 0.38 8.37
N ASN A 27 -9.05 1.20 9.37
CA ASN A 27 -10.44 1.54 9.67
C ASN A 27 -11.13 2.26 8.51
N ILE A 28 -10.53 3.33 7.97
CA ILE A 28 -11.14 4.10 6.86
C ILE A 28 -11.19 3.31 5.54
N SER A 29 -10.29 2.34 5.36
CA SER A 29 -10.25 1.50 4.16
C SER A 29 -11.19 0.29 4.24
N GLY A 30 -11.85 0.03 5.37
CA GLY A 30 -12.65 -1.19 5.58
C GLY A 30 -11.80 -2.47 5.47
N VAL A 31 -10.54 -2.40 5.92
CA VAL A 31 -9.56 -3.50 5.89
C VAL A 31 -9.12 -3.78 7.32
N SER A 32 -8.88 -5.06 7.68
CA SER A 32 -8.39 -5.36 9.04
C SER A 32 -6.97 -4.79 9.25
N PRO A 33 -6.63 -4.31 10.46
CA PRO A 33 -5.25 -3.88 10.75
C PRO A 33 -4.23 -4.98 10.45
N SER A 34 -4.53 -6.23 10.78
CA SER A 34 -3.68 -7.39 10.47
C SER A 34 -3.37 -7.54 8.98
N THR A 35 -4.32 -7.18 8.10
CA THR A 35 -4.12 -7.21 6.66
C THR A 35 -3.12 -6.13 6.22
N ILE A 36 -3.28 -4.89 6.70
CA ILE A 36 -2.34 -3.81 6.40
C ILE A 36 -0.95 -4.14 6.95
N TYR A 37 -0.83 -4.60 8.21
CA TYR A 37 0.45 -5.02 8.78
C TYR A 37 1.09 -6.20 8.05
N SER A 38 0.30 -7.12 7.49
CA SER A 38 0.82 -8.22 6.68
C SER A 38 1.46 -7.72 5.38
N MET A 39 0.89 -6.66 4.78
CA MET A 39 1.46 -5.97 3.61
C MET A 39 2.74 -5.23 3.98
N LEU A 40 2.73 -4.49 5.10
CA LEU A 40 3.89 -3.72 5.56
C LEU A 40 5.06 -4.61 5.97
N ASN A 41 4.79 -5.72 6.67
CA ASN A 41 5.82 -6.63 7.17
C ASN A 41 6.29 -7.64 6.10
N GLN A 42 5.86 -7.48 4.85
CA GLN A 42 6.22 -8.34 3.71
C GLN A 42 5.93 -9.85 3.93
N LYS A 43 5.09 -10.17 4.93
CA LYS A 43 4.64 -11.54 5.23
C LYS A 43 3.56 -11.99 4.25
N SER A 44 2.76 -11.05 3.75
CA SER A 44 1.89 -11.30 2.60
C SER A 44 2.71 -11.39 1.32
N GLN A 45 2.49 -12.43 0.53
CA GLN A 45 3.13 -12.60 -0.77
C GLN A 45 2.65 -11.57 -1.82
N ASN A 46 1.47 -10.96 -1.63
CA ASN A 46 1.07 -9.81 -2.45
C ASN A 46 -0.18 -9.13 -1.85
N PRO A 47 -0.17 -7.82 -1.53
CA PRO A 47 -1.41 -7.07 -1.50
C PRO A 47 -2.08 -7.16 -2.87
N GLY A 48 -3.17 -7.93 -2.96
CA GLY A 48 -3.94 -7.98 -4.20
C GLY A 48 -4.43 -6.59 -4.60
N VAL A 49 -4.58 -6.35 -5.90
CA VAL A 49 -5.03 -5.05 -6.44
C VAL A 49 -6.34 -4.56 -5.79
N VAL A 50 -7.22 -5.49 -5.38
CA VAL A 50 -8.47 -5.18 -4.66
C VAL A 50 -8.19 -4.58 -3.27
N SER A 51 -7.21 -5.09 -2.54
CA SER A 51 -6.83 -4.53 -1.24
C SER A 51 -6.21 -3.14 -1.38
N ILE A 52 -5.37 -2.94 -2.40
CA ILE A 52 -4.84 -1.62 -2.73
C ILE A 52 -5.99 -0.67 -3.10
N LYS A 53 -6.98 -1.15 -3.87
CA LYS A 53 -8.16 -0.35 -4.21
C LYS A 53 -8.94 0.10 -2.96
N LYS A 54 -9.13 -0.79 -1.98
CA LYS A 54 -9.78 -0.43 -0.69
C LYS A 54 -8.99 0.64 0.09
N ILE A 55 -7.67 0.53 0.11
CA ILE A 55 -6.78 1.56 0.68
C ILE A 55 -6.98 2.88 -0.06
N CYS A 56 -7.01 2.85 -1.39
CA CYS A 56 -7.24 4.02 -2.21
C CYS A 56 -8.62 4.66 -1.95
N ASP A 57 -9.67 3.85 -1.81
CA ASP A 57 -11.01 4.31 -1.43
C ASP A 57 -11.02 5.02 -0.07
N GLY A 58 -10.40 4.41 0.95
CA GLY A 58 -10.29 5.01 2.27
C GLY A 58 -9.45 6.30 2.30
N LEU A 59 -8.56 6.47 1.34
CA LEU A 59 -7.72 7.67 1.17
C LEU A 59 -8.30 8.67 0.16
N GLU A 60 -9.44 8.39 -0.47
CA GLU A 60 -10.03 9.22 -1.53
C GLU A 60 -9.05 9.51 -2.68
N ILE A 61 -8.25 8.51 -3.06
CA ILE A 61 -7.37 8.55 -4.22
C ILE A 61 -7.73 7.45 -5.21
N THR A 62 -7.30 7.60 -6.45
CA THR A 62 -7.37 6.54 -7.45
C THR A 62 -6.20 5.58 -7.30
N VAL A 63 -6.36 4.36 -7.83
CA VAL A 63 -5.23 3.40 -7.94
C VAL A 63 -4.09 3.98 -8.78
N ARG A 64 -4.41 4.80 -9.80
CA ARG A 64 -3.40 5.52 -10.59
C ARG A 64 -2.55 6.43 -9.70
N GLN A 65 -3.18 7.27 -8.87
CA GLN A 65 -2.45 8.17 -7.95
C GLN A 65 -1.66 7.42 -6.88
N PHE A 66 -2.13 6.22 -6.48
CA PHE A 66 -1.36 5.38 -5.58
C PHE A 66 0.00 4.98 -6.20
N PHE A 67 -0.01 4.54 -7.46
CA PHE A 67 1.18 4.12 -8.20
C PHE A 67 1.96 5.26 -8.87
N ASP A 68 1.46 6.49 -8.79
CA ASP A 68 2.17 7.69 -9.23
C ASP A 68 3.23 8.08 -8.18
N SER A 69 4.33 7.34 -8.17
CA SER A 69 5.46 7.52 -7.25
C SER A 69 6.76 6.95 -7.83
N PRO A 70 7.90 7.61 -7.64
CA PRO A 70 9.22 7.10 -8.08
C PRO A 70 9.59 5.74 -7.50
N LEU A 71 8.92 5.30 -6.42
CA LEU A 71 9.08 3.97 -5.86
C LEU A 71 8.81 2.84 -6.87
N PHE A 72 8.06 3.14 -7.94
CA PHE A 72 7.64 2.18 -8.95
C PHE A 72 8.43 2.26 -10.27
N ASP A 73 9.36 3.22 -10.42
CA ASP A 73 10.06 3.45 -11.69
C ASP A 73 11.12 2.36 -11.98
N GLU A 74 11.82 1.89 -10.95
CA GLU A 74 12.95 0.95 -11.07
C GLU A 74 12.78 -0.30 -10.19
N THR A 75 11.54 -0.80 -10.05
CA THR A 75 11.30 -2.07 -9.34
C THR A 75 11.94 -3.24 -10.07
N GLU A 76 12.52 -4.18 -9.32
CA GLU A 76 13.18 -5.37 -9.86
C GLU A 76 12.20 -6.29 -10.63
N GLN A 77 12.73 -7.01 -11.63
CA GLN A 77 11.96 -8.00 -12.37
C GLN A 77 11.45 -9.14 -11.46
N GLU A 78 10.14 -9.42 -11.54
CA GLU A 78 9.50 -10.50 -10.76
C GLU A 78 9.43 -11.84 -11.51
N ILE A 79 9.73 -11.86 -12.82
CA ILE A 79 9.80 -13.08 -13.65
C ILE A 79 11.02 -13.91 -13.23
N LYS A 80 10.80 -15.19 -12.92
CA LYS A 80 11.84 -16.17 -12.58
C LYS A 80 12.13 -17.10 -13.74
#